data_AF-A0A6V7W3F2-F1
#
_entry.id   AF-A0A6V7W3F2-F1
#
_cell.length_a   1.000
_cell.length_b   1.000
_cell.length_c   1.000
_cell.angle_alpha   90.00
_cell.angle_beta   90.00
_cell.angle_gamma   90.00
#
_symmetry.space_group_name_H-M   'P 1'
#
loop_
_entity.id
_entity.type
_entity.pdbx_description
1 polymer ?
#
loop_
_entity_poly.entity_id
_entity_poly.type
_entity_poly.pdbx_seq_one_letter_code
_entity_poly.pdbx_strand_id
1 'polypeptide(L)'
;MVDIWAMGILLYFMLVGVTPFRGETVSDLKRNILEGVYYMPDYVSTFAQHSITRMLELDAKRRANILELKRTYWLSECKFPDSYVNLSLNPNEHSLAHCKLERLVWSQLQSYGITEEMLRSVAKSKGARNPVIGTYRITLYQCQALDRDKERAKLNEHLLQLAEKNNLLAGKIDERSKACIII
;
A
#
# COMPACT_ATOMS: atom_id res chain seq x y z
N MET A 1 8.99 -9.62 -12.60
CA MET A 1 8.82 -8.22 -12.16
C MET A 1 10.16 -7.69 -11.71
N VAL A 2 10.59 -6.53 -12.20
CA VAL A 2 11.92 -5.95 -11.87
C VAL A 2 11.95 -5.44 -10.44
N ASP A 3 10.85 -4.89 -9.94
CA ASP A 3 10.78 -4.24 -8.63
C ASP A 3 11.09 -5.20 -7.48
N ILE A 4 10.55 -6.43 -7.51
CA ILE A 4 10.84 -7.45 -6.47
C ILE A 4 12.33 -7.78 -6.41
N TRP A 5 13.00 -7.85 -7.55
CA TRP A 5 14.44 -8.10 -7.59
C TRP A 5 15.21 -6.94 -6.98
N ALA A 6 14.87 -5.70 -7.34
CA ALA A 6 15.48 -4.51 -6.77
C ALA A 6 15.25 -4.40 -5.25
N MET A 7 14.05 -4.75 -4.78
CA MET A 7 13.76 -4.84 -3.35
C MET A 7 14.62 -5.92 -2.66
N GLY A 8 14.92 -7.03 -3.33
CA GLY A 8 15.81 -8.07 -2.80
C GLY A 8 17.24 -7.58 -2.62
N ILE A 9 17.76 -6.82 -3.60
CA ILE A 9 19.06 -6.16 -3.51
C ILE A 9 19.09 -5.18 -2.33
N LEU A 10 18.06 -4.34 -2.22
CA LEU A 10 17.96 -3.35 -1.17
C LEU A 10 17.86 -4.02 0.22
N LEU A 11 17.04 -5.06 0.35
CA LEU A 11 16.89 -5.81 1.60
C LEU A 11 18.21 -6.44 2.02
N TYR A 12 18.90 -7.12 1.10
CA TYR A 12 20.23 -7.66 1.38
C TYR A 12 21.19 -6.55 1.85
N PHE A 13 21.21 -5.41 1.15
CA PHE A 13 22.06 -4.28 1.52
C PHE A 13 21.74 -3.74 2.92
N MET A 14 20.48 -3.62 3.30
CA MET A 14 20.09 -3.16 4.64
C MET A 14 20.54 -4.10 5.76
N LEU A 15 20.57 -5.42 5.52
CA LEU A 15 20.93 -6.41 6.53
C LEU A 15 22.43 -6.71 6.59
N VAL A 16 23.12 -6.64 5.45
CA VAL A 16 24.53 -7.03 5.32
C VAL A 16 25.46 -5.82 5.26
N GLY A 17 24.94 -4.64 4.87
CA GLY A 17 25.72 -3.41 4.69
C GLY A 17 26.45 -3.32 3.35
N VAL A 18 26.28 -4.31 2.47
CA VAL A 18 26.93 -4.40 1.16
C VAL A 18 25.98 -4.95 0.11
N THR A 19 26.25 -4.72 -1.17
CA THR A 19 25.45 -5.30 -2.26
C THR A 19 25.73 -6.80 -2.40
N PRO A 20 24.73 -7.64 -2.75
CA PRO A 20 24.91 -9.08 -2.85
C PRO A 20 25.87 -9.48 -3.97
N PHE A 21 25.85 -8.75 -5.09
CA PHE A 21 26.72 -9.00 -6.24
C PHE A 21 27.89 -8.01 -6.23
N ARG A 22 29.10 -8.55 -6.40
CA ARG A 22 30.38 -7.83 -6.48
C ARG A 22 31.28 -8.51 -7.50
N GLY A 23 32.28 -7.81 -8.02
CA GLY A 23 33.29 -8.37 -8.92
C GLY A 23 34.46 -7.40 -9.05
N GLU A 24 35.65 -7.91 -9.32
CA GLU A 24 36.85 -7.08 -9.56
C GLU A 24 36.72 -6.29 -10.87
N THR A 25 36.07 -6.89 -11.86
CA THR A 25 35.72 -6.24 -13.13
C THR A 25 34.21 -6.17 -13.34
N VAL A 26 33.78 -5.30 -14.27
CA VAL A 26 32.38 -5.23 -14.72
C VAL A 26 31.90 -6.57 -15.29
N SER A 27 32.79 -7.32 -15.93
CA SER A 27 32.48 -8.65 -16.47
C SER A 27 32.20 -9.67 -15.36
N ASP A 28 33.01 -9.65 -14.29
CA ASP A 28 32.80 -10.54 -13.13
C ASP A 28 31.51 -10.19 -12.38
N LEU A 29 31.23 -8.90 -12.19
CA LEU A 29 29.98 -8.45 -11.60
C LEU A 29 28.77 -8.92 -12.43
N LYS A 30 28.83 -8.76 -13.76
CA LYS A 30 27.77 -9.24 -14.66
C LYS A 30 27.60 -10.75 -14.58
N ARG A 31 28.70 -11.51 -14.54
CA ARG A 31 28.65 -12.97 -14.37
C ARG A 31 27.94 -13.35 -13.08
N ASN A 32 28.33 -12.75 -11.95
CA ASN A 32 27.70 -13.04 -10.66
C ASN A 32 26.20 -12.69 -10.63
N ILE A 33 25.79 -11.60 -11.28
CA ILE A 33 24.36 -11.24 -11.42
C ILE A 33 23.60 -12.27 -12.27
N LEU A 34 24.17 -12.70 -13.39
CA LEU A 34 23.52 -13.64 -14.32
C LEU A 34 23.46 -15.06 -13.77
N GLU A 35 24.46 -15.46 -12.98
CA GLU A 35 24.51 -16.76 -12.30
C GLU A 35 23.79 -16.76 -10.94
N GLY A 36 23.41 -15.58 -10.43
CA GLY A 36 22.72 -15.45 -9.14
C GLY A 36 23.60 -15.81 -7.95
N VAL A 37 24.93 -15.72 -8.10
CA VAL A 37 25.91 -16.11 -7.08
C VAL A 37 26.16 -14.93 -6.14
N TYR A 38 25.80 -15.10 -4.87
CA TYR A 38 26.11 -14.18 -3.78
C TYR A 38 26.29 -14.95 -2.47
N TYR A 39 27.03 -14.36 -1.53
CA TYR A 39 27.21 -14.94 -0.20
C TYR A 39 26.09 -14.50 0.75
N MET A 40 25.51 -15.43 1.50
CA MET A 40 24.56 -15.13 2.57
C MET A 40 25.23 -15.36 3.93
N PRO A 41 25.44 -14.32 4.75
CA PRO A 41 26.07 -14.47 6.05
C PRO A 41 25.18 -15.18 7.08
N ASP A 42 25.81 -15.94 7.99
CA ASP A 42 25.11 -16.73 9.01
C ASP A 42 24.40 -15.87 10.08
N TYR A 43 24.83 -14.63 10.27
CA TYR A 43 24.17 -13.70 11.19
C TYR A 43 22.82 -13.18 10.69
N VAL A 44 22.52 -13.35 9.40
CA VAL A 44 21.21 -12.99 8.84
C VAL A 44 20.21 -14.07 9.22
N SER A 45 19.07 -13.71 9.81
CA SER A 45 18.08 -14.70 10.25
C SER A 45 17.57 -15.56 9.09
N THR A 46 17.35 -16.85 9.34
CA THR A 46 16.91 -17.82 8.32
C THR A 46 15.66 -17.37 7.55
N PHE A 47 14.72 -16.71 8.22
CA PHE A 47 13.53 -16.14 7.58
C PHE A 47 13.83 -14.97 6.63
N ALA A 48 14.79 -14.11 6.99
CA ALA A 48 15.26 -13.03 6.12
C ALA A 48 16.03 -13.59 4.92
N GLN A 49 16.91 -14.57 5.15
CA GLN A 49 17.64 -15.27 4.08
C GLN A 49 16.67 -15.88 3.07
N HIS A 50 15.65 -16.60 3.55
CA HIS A 50 14.61 -17.18 2.71
C HIS A 50 13.90 -16.12 1.86
N SER A 51 13.51 -15.01 2.47
CA SER A 51 12.83 -13.91 1.77
C SER A 51 13.72 -13.31 0.67
N ILE A 52 14.99 -13.03 0.96
CA ILE A 52 15.97 -12.52 -0.01
C ILE A 52 16.13 -13.49 -1.18
N THR A 53 16.33 -14.79 -0.92
CA THR A 53 16.50 -15.80 -1.96
C THR A 53 15.28 -15.91 -2.87
N ARG A 54 14.06 -15.80 -2.31
CA ARG A 54 12.82 -15.78 -3.10
C ARG A 54 12.68 -14.53 -3.98
N MET A 55 13.25 -13.40 -3.55
CA MET A 55 13.27 -12.13 -4.30
C MET A 55 14.35 -12.10 -5.40
N LEU A 56 15.51 -12.69 -5.13
CA LEU A 56 16.67 -12.77 -6.03
C LEU A 56 16.67 -13.99 -6.94
N GLU A 57 15.54 -14.69 -7.06
CA GLU A 57 15.34 -15.75 -8.05
C GLU A 57 15.55 -15.22 -9.49
N LEU A 58 16.43 -15.90 -10.23
CA LEU A 58 16.82 -15.53 -11.60
C LEU A 58 15.65 -15.66 -12.57
N ASP A 59 14.89 -16.76 -12.47
CA ASP A 59 13.72 -16.95 -13.31
C ASP A 59 12.59 -16.02 -12.83
N ALA A 60 12.29 -15.00 -13.66
CA ALA A 60 11.25 -14.03 -13.39
C ALA A 60 9.85 -14.65 -13.17
N LYS A 61 9.59 -15.88 -13.65
CA LYS A 61 8.33 -16.61 -13.43
C LYS A 61 8.29 -17.33 -12.09
N ARG A 62 9.45 -17.78 -11.57
CA ARG A 62 9.57 -18.46 -10.27
C ARG A 62 9.78 -17.49 -9.10
N ARG A 63 10.23 -16.28 -9.42
CA ARG A 63 10.44 -15.19 -8.46
C ARG A 63 9.16 -14.89 -7.70
N ALA A 64 9.27 -14.80 -6.38
CA ALA A 64 8.12 -14.59 -5.54
C ALA A 64 7.39 -13.29 -5.90
N ASN A 65 6.06 -13.33 -5.87
CA ASN A 65 5.26 -12.12 -6.00
C ASN A 65 5.08 -11.44 -4.63
N ILE A 66 4.58 -10.20 -4.63
CA ILE A 66 4.43 -9.43 -3.39
C ILE A 66 3.47 -10.08 -2.39
N LEU A 67 2.45 -10.81 -2.85
CA LEU A 67 1.48 -11.49 -1.97
C LEU A 67 2.11 -12.69 -1.28
N GLU A 68 2.97 -13.43 -1.98
CA GLU A 68 3.76 -14.52 -1.40
C GLU A 68 4.76 -13.98 -0.36
N LEU A 69 5.45 -12.88 -0.67
CA LEU A 69 6.40 -12.27 0.26
C LEU A 69 5.73 -11.77 1.54
N LYS A 70 4.56 -11.12 1.44
CA LYS A 70 3.78 -10.69 2.62
C LYS A 70 3.38 -11.84 3.55
N ARG A 71 3.34 -13.07 3.05
CA ARG A 71 2.98 -14.28 3.83
C ARG A 71 4.19 -14.99 4.41
N THR A 72 5.41 -14.51 4.15
CA THR A 72 6.62 -15.10 4.74
C THR A 72 6.65 -14.86 6.25
N TYR A 73 7.26 -15.78 6.98
CA TYR A 73 7.47 -15.64 8.42
C TYR A 73 8.29 -14.40 8.80
N TRP A 74 9.16 -13.92 7.90
CA TRP A 74 9.94 -12.71 8.17
C TRP A 74 9.06 -11.45 8.23
N LEU A 75 7.94 -11.46 7.51
CA LEU A 75 7.02 -10.34 7.38
C LEU A 75 5.67 -10.57 8.07
N SER A 76 5.51 -11.66 8.82
CA SER A 76 4.21 -12.07 9.38
C SER A 76 3.66 -11.11 10.42
N GLU A 77 4.53 -10.42 11.16
CA GLU A 77 4.14 -9.42 12.18
C GLU A 77 4.03 -8.00 11.61
N CYS A 78 4.41 -7.80 10.35
CA CYS A 78 4.31 -6.50 9.72
C CYS A 78 2.86 -6.14 9.39
N LYS A 79 2.43 -4.97 9.85
CA LYS A 79 1.16 -4.38 9.41
C LYS A 79 1.36 -3.76 8.05
N PHE A 80 0.71 -4.33 7.05
CA PHE A 80 0.66 -3.74 5.71
C PHE A 80 -0.50 -2.76 5.62
N PRO A 81 -0.32 -1.61 4.94
CA PRO A 81 -1.44 -0.75 4.64
C PRO A 81 -2.44 -1.50 3.77
N ASP A 82 -3.73 -1.23 4.01
CA ASP A 82 -4.79 -1.75 3.16
C ASP A 82 -4.53 -1.35 1.71
N SER A 83 -4.78 -2.29 0.82
CA SER A 83 -4.75 -1.97 -0.61
C SER A 83 -5.87 -0.99 -0.90
N TYR A 84 -5.56 0.09 -1.63
CA TYR A 84 -6.60 1.01 -2.09
C TYR A 84 -7.62 0.22 -2.92
N VAL A 85 -8.90 0.58 -2.83
CA VAL A 85 -9.98 -0.15 -3.54
C VAL A 85 -9.69 -0.03 -5.03
N ASN A 86 -9.46 -1.16 -5.71
CA ASN A 86 -9.35 -1.15 -7.17
C ASN A 86 -10.76 -1.12 -7.73
N LEU A 87 -11.15 0.01 -8.33
CA LEU A 87 -12.39 0.12 -9.09
C LEU A 87 -12.14 -0.46 -10.50
N SER A 88 -13.22 -0.81 -11.19
CA SER A 88 -13.11 -1.25 -12.58
C SER A 88 -12.58 -0.10 -13.44
N LEU A 89 -11.62 -0.40 -14.33
CA LEU A 89 -11.18 0.54 -15.38
C LEU A 89 -12.27 0.80 -16.42
N ASN A 90 -13.29 -0.05 -16.47
CA ASN A 90 -14.51 0.13 -17.25
C ASN A 90 -15.65 0.38 -16.26
N PRO A 91 -15.89 1.63 -15.85
CA PRO A 91 -17.04 1.95 -15.03
C PRO A 91 -18.32 1.78 -15.87
N ASN A 92 -19.30 1.07 -15.32
CA ASN A 92 -20.61 0.92 -15.95
C ASN A 92 -21.46 2.14 -15.56
N GLU A 93 -22.43 2.54 -16.38
CA GLU A 93 -23.37 3.63 -16.03
C GLU A 93 -24.03 3.40 -14.67
N HIS A 94 -24.36 2.14 -14.36
CA HIS A 94 -24.87 1.72 -13.06
C HIS A 94 -23.84 1.97 -11.94
N SER A 95 -22.58 1.60 -12.12
CA SER A 95 -21.53 1.80 -11.11
C SER A 95 -21.28 3.29 -10.84
N LEU A 96 -21.28 4.13 -11.88
CA LEU A 96 -21.22 5.59 -11.75
C LEU A 96 -22.45 6.15 -11.02
N ALA A 97 -23.66 5.62 -11.28
CA ALA A 97 -24.85 6.09 -10.58
C ALA A 97 -24.80 5.78 -9.07
N HIS A 98 -24.30 4.60 -8.70
CA HIS A 98 -24.34 4.11 -7.32
C HIS A 98 -23.09 4.45 -6.49
N CYS A 99 -21.94 4.71 -7.11
CA CYS A 99 -20.70 4.99 -6.40
C CYS A 99 -20.28 6.46 -6.57
N LYS A 100 -20.37 7.24 -5.50
CA LYS A 100 -19.90 8.65 -5.49
C LYS A 100 -18.40 8.75 -5.80
N LEU A 101 -17.60 7.82 -5.29
CA LEU A 101 -16.16 7.79 -5.53
C LEU A 101 -15.82 7.60 -7.01
N GLU A 102 -16.48 6.66 -7.70
CA GLU A 102 -16.25 6.44 -9.13
C GLU A 102 -16.57 7.69 -9.96
N ARG A 103 -17.66 8.41 -9.63
CA ARG A 103 -18.01 9.67 -10.30
C ARG A 103 -16.94 10.75 -10.12
N LEU A 104 -16.39 10.89 -8.92
CA LEU A 104 -15.36 11.88 -8.64
C LEU A 104 -14.08 11.56 -9.43
N VAL A 105 -13.65 10.30 -9.42
CA VAL A 105 -12.48 9.84 -10.18
C VAL A 105 -12.70 10.08 -11.67
N TRP A 106 -13.87 9.72 -12.18
CA TRP A 106 -14.22 9.92 -13.59
C TRP A 106 -14.21 11.40 -14.00
N SER A 107 -14.85 12.26 -13.21
CA SER A 107 -14.89 13.70 -13.46
C SER A 107 -13.48 14.31 -13.47
N GLN A 108 -12.59 13.88 -12.57
CA GLN A 108 -11.20 14.33 -12.57
C GLN A 108 -10.43 13.84 -13.80
N LEU A 109 -10.60 12.60 -14.22
CA LEU A 109 -9.93 12.06 -15.41
C LEU A 109 -10.35 12.79 -16.68
N GLN A 110 -11.65 13.10 -16.82
CA GLN A 110 -12.15 13.92 -17.93
C GLN A 110 -11.55 15.33 -17.91
N SER A 111 -11.37 15.93 -16.72
CA SER A 111 -10.73 17.25 -16.60
C SER A 111 -9.26 17.25 -17.05
N TYR A 112 -8.59 16.10 -16.99
CA TYR A 112 -7.24 15.90 -17.51
C TYR A 112 -7.21 15.55 -19.00
N GLY A 113 -8.36 15.54 -19.68
CA GLY A 113 -8.48 15.18 -21.09
C GLY A 113 -8.43 13.67 -21.37
N ILE A 114 -8.53 12.82 -20.34
CA ILE A 114 -8.56 11.36 -20.51
C ILE A 114 -9.99 10.95 -20.87
N THR A 115 -10.17 10.44 -22.09
CA THR A 115 -11.47 10.01 -22.60
C THR A 115 -11.79 8.57 -22.24
N GLU A 116 -13.06 8.21 -22.36
CA GLU A 116 -13.52 6.84 -22.12
C GLU A 116 -12.95 5.83 -23.10
N GLU A 117 -12.76 6.22 -24.35
CA GLU A 117 -12.14 5.38 -25.37
C GLU A 117 -10.70 5.03 -25.01
N MET A 118 -9.95 5.99 -24.46
CA MET A 118 -8.59 5.74 -23.95
C MET A 118 -8.63 4.71 -22.84
N LEU A 119 -9.51 4.85 -21.84
CA LEU A 119 -9.62 3.87 -20.75
C LEU A 119 -10.07 2.48 -21.23
N ARG A 120 -11.03 2.41 -22.15
CA ARG A 120 -11.50 1.15 -22.76
C ARG A 120 -10.42 0.46 -23.60
N SER A 121 -9.63 1.23 -24.36
CA SER A 121 -8.51 0.69 -25.13
C SER A 121 -7.44 0.11 -24.21
N VAL A 122 -7.21 0.78 -23.09
CA VAL A 122 -6.19 0.40 -22.11
C VAL A 122 -6.63 -0.78 -21.25
N ALA A 123 -7.94 -0.92 -20.96
CA ALA A 123 -8.49 -2.10 -20.28
C ALA A 123 -8.28 -3.41 -21.07
N LYS A 124 -8.18 -3.32 -22.41
CA LYS A 124 -7.86 -4.47 -23.28
C LYS A 124 -6.35 -4.71 -23.40
N SER A 125 -5.53 -3.68 -23.25
CA SER A 125 -4.07 -3.78 -23.32
C SER A 125 -3.48 -4.18 -21.96
N LYS A 126 -2.71 -5.27 -21.89
CA LYS A 126 -1.97 -5.62 -20.68
C LYS A 126 -0.85 -4.60 -20.44
N GLY A 127 -0.95 -3.75 -19.42
CA GLY A 127 0.23 -3.03 -18.99
C GLY A 127 0.08 -2.09 -17.81
N ALA A 128 0.77 -2.39 -16.71
CA ALA A 128 1.09 -1.44 -15.64
C ALA A 128 1.98 -0.26 -16.10
N ARG A 129 2.43 -0.26 -17.37
CA ARG A 129 3.29 0.76 -17.98
C ARG A 129 2.53 1.79 -18.81
N ASN A 130 1.19 1.72 -18.84
CA ASN A 130 0.40 2.70 -19.58
C ASN A 130 0.21 3.99 -18.73
N PRO A 131 0.56 5.18 -19.25
CA PRO A 131 0.38 6.45 -18.54
C PRO A 131 -1.06 6.69 -18.07
N VAL A 132 -2.06 6.29 -18.86
CA VAL A 132 -3.49 6.43 -18.53
C VAL A 132 -3.85 5.58 -17.30
N ILE A 133 -3.35 4.34 -17.21
CA ILE A 133 -3.51 3.50 -15.99
C ILE A 133 -2.81 4.16 -14.81
N GLY A 134 -1.62 4.72 -15.01
CA GLY A 134 -0.89 5.45 -13.98
C GLY A 134 -1.72 6.60 -13.40
N THR A 135 -2.19 7.50 -14.27
CA THR A 135 -3.03 8.65 -13.89
C THR A 135 -4.33 8.21 -13.22
N TYR A 136 -4.98 7.17 -13.75
CA TYR A 136 -6.16 6.56 -13.12
C TYR A 136 -5.87 6.11 -11.68
N ARG A 137 -4.80 5.33 -11.47
CA ARG A 137 -4.46 4.80 -10.13
C ARG A 137 -4.12 5.92 -9.15
N ILE A 138 -3.42 6.96 -9.60
CA ILE A 138 -3.09 8.13 -8.77
C ILE A 138 -4.37 8.89 -8.39
N THR A 139 -5.22 9.19 -9.37
CA THR A 139 -6.49 9.91 -9.16
C THR A 139 -7.41 9.15 -8.21
N LEU A 140 -7.52 7.83 -8.42
CA LEU A 140 -8.26 6.92 -7.55
C LEU A 140 -7.75 6.95 -6.11
N TYR A 141 -6.43 6.85 -5.93
CA TYR A 141 -5.81 6.93 -4.61
C TYR A 141 -6.10 8.28 -3.93
N GLN A 142 -5.96 9.39 -4.65
CA GLN A 142 -6.22 10.73 -4.13
C GLN A 142 -7.67 10.92 -3.69
N CYS A 143 -8.63 10.52 -4.54
CA CYS A 143 -10.05 10.61 -4.22
C CYS A 143 -10.40 9.75 -2.99
N GLN A 144 -9.84 8.55 -2.86
CA GLN A 144 -10.04 7.71 -1.68
C GLN A 144 -9.41 8.27 -0.41
N ALA A 145 -8.21 8.86 -0.50
CA ALA A 145 -7.57 9.49 0.63
C ALA A 145 -8.43 10.65 1.17
N LEU A 146 -8.93 11.50 0.28
CA LEU A 146 -9.82 12.61 0.64
C LEU A 146 -11.13 12.14 1.30
N ASP A 147 -11.70 11.02 0.86
CA ASP A 147 -12.92 10.48 1.45
C ASP A 147 -12.66 9.93 2.86
N ARG A 148 -11.58 9.15 3.04
CA ARG A 148 -11.14 8.66 4.35
C ARG A 148 -10.82 9.77 5.34
N ASP A 149 -10.20 10.85 4.88
CA ASP A 149 -9.88 12.00 5.73
C ASP A 149 -11.14 12.72 6.21
N LYS A 150 -12.16 12.83 5.33
CA LYS A 150 -13.48 13.37 5.72
C LYS A 150 -14.19 12.48 6.73
N GLU A 151 -14.15 11.17 6.54
CA GLU A 151 -14.73 10.22 7.51
C GLU A 151 -14.03 10.29 8.87
N ARG A 152 -12.70 10.34 8.85
CA ARG A 152 -11.89 10.49 10.07
C ARG A 152 -12.21 11.80 10.80
N ALA A 153 -12.36 12.90 10.07
CA ALA A 153 -12.72 14.20 10.66
C ALA A 153 -14.10 14.15 11.33
N LYS A 154 -15.11 13.57 10.67
CA LYS A 154 -16.45 13.39 11.25
C LYS A 154 -16.44 12.52 12.50
N LEU A 155 -15.67 11.43 12.49
CA LEU A 155 -15.54 10.55 13.64
C LEU A 155 -14.89 11.28 14.81
N ASN A 156 -13.81 12.02 14.57
CA ASN A 156 -13.13 12.79 15.60
C ASN A 156 -14.04 13.87 16.20
N GLU A 157 -14.81 14.57 15.36
CA GLU A 157 -15.81 15.55 15.81
C GLU A 157 -16.88 14.88 16.69
N HIS A 158 -17.40 13.73 16.27
CA HIS A 158 -18.37 12.98 17.06
C HIS A 158 -17.82 12.50 18.40
N LEU A 159 -16.56 12.04 18.44
CA LEU A 159 -15.89 11.63 19.68
C LEU A 159 -15.68 12.82 20.63
N LEU A 160 -15.35 13.99 20.12
CA LEU A 160 -15.24 15.23 20.91
C LEU A 160 -16.60 15.60 21.53
N GLN A 161 -17.67 15.56 20.75
CA GLN A 161 -19.03 15.82 21.25
C GLN A 161 -19.46 14.83 22.34
N LEU A 162 -19.10 13.55 22.19
CA LEU A 162 -19.36 12.52 23.21
C LEU A 162 -18.54 12.77 24.49
N ALA A 163 -17.28 13.16 24.36
CA ALA A 163 -16.42 13.49 25.51
C ALA A 163 -16.96 14.71 26.28
N GLU A 164 -17.39 15.76 25.58
CA GLU A 164 -18.02 16.94 26.18
C GLU A 164 -19.31 16.56 26.91
N LYS A 165 -20.17 15.75 26.30
CA LYS A 165 -21.41 15.27 26.91
C LYS A 165 -21.14 14.44 28.16
N ASN A 166 -20.13 13.57 28.13
CA ASN A 166 -19.75 12.75 29.29
C ASN A 166 -19.17 13.62 30.42
N ASN A 167 -18.36 14.64 30.12
CA ASN A 167 -17.86 15.59 31.12
C ASN A 167 -19.00 16.41 31.75
N LEU A 168 -19.97 16.86 30.95
CA LEU A 168 -21.18 17.54 31.45
C LEU A 168 -22.01 16.63 32.36
N LEU A 169 -22.16 15.36 32.01
CA LEU A 169 -22.85 14.37 32.85
C LEU A 169 -22.08 14.11 34.16
N ALA A 170 -20.76 13.95 34.10
CA ALA A 170 -19.93 13.76 35.29
C ALA A 170 -19.98 14.97 36.24
N GLY A 171 -19.89 16.19 35.71
CA GLY A 171 -20.05 17.42 36.51
C GLY A 171 -21.43 17.52 37.16
N LYS A 172 -22.50 17.15 36.43
CA LYS A 172 -23.87 17.16 36.96
C LYS A 172 -24.13 16.09 38.03
N ILE A 173 -23.40 14.97 37.99
CA ILE A 173 -23.44 13.93 39.04
C ILE A 173 -22.72 14.44 40.30
N ASP A 174 -21.57 15.10 40.17
CA ASP A 174 -20.85 15.69 41.31
C ASP A 174 -21.67 16.79 42.01
N GLU A 175 -22.42 17.60 41.26
CA GLU A 175 -23.32 18.60 41.82
C GLU A 175 -24.52 17.99 42.57
N ARG A 176 -25.06 16.86 42.09
CA ARG A 176 -26.21 16.18 42.74
C ARG A 176 -25.84 15.45 44.02
N SER A 177 -24.62 14.93 44.14
CA SER A 177 -24.15 14.23 45.33
C SER A 177 -23.95 15.14 46.55
N LYS A 178 -24.00 16.46 46.40
CA LYS A 178 -23.84 17.45 47.49
C LYS A 178 -25.15 17.81 48.22
N ALA A 179 -26.28 17.17 47.87
CA ALA A 179 -27.61 17.53 48.40
C ALA A 179 -28.15 16.63 49.55
N CYS A 180 -27.34 15.74 50.13
CA CYS A 180 -27.73 15.01 51.35
C CYS A 180 -26.70 15.24 52.48
N ILE A 181 -26.84 16.39 53.16
CA ILE A 181 -26.43 16.52 54.56
C ILE A 181 -27.70 16.91 55.31
N ILE A 182 -28.37 15.91 55.88
CA ILE A 182 -29.45 16.12 56.86
C ILE A 182 -28.78 16.09 58.23
N ILE A 183 -28.97 17.19 58.97
CA ILE A 183 -28.59 17.41 60.37
C ILE A 183 -29.44 16.53 61.29
#